data_AF-I6V269-F1
#
_entry.id   AF-I6V269-F1
#
_cell.length_a   1.000
_cell.length_b   1.000
_cell.length_c   1.000
_cell.angle_alpha   90.00
_cell.angle_beta   90.00
_cell.angle_gamma   90.00
#
_symmetry.space_group_name_H-M   'P 1'
#
loop_
_entity.id
_entity.type
_entity.pdbx_description
1 polymer ?
#
loop_
_entity_poly.entity_id
_entity_poly.type
_entity_poly.pdbx_seq_one_letter_code
_entity_poly.pdbx_strand_id
1 'polypeptide(L)'
;MKKIKILEQDLKLRLPERSIGKAIKAILTLKDLTFIPLSPIYPRGFHPIVRIKKRLGEVDKEVLVSLMDFSILNKNNIPPWNRIFDFHLDTNYIEETSIQGIETILIGDREAIRRALYLLDNLIPTILRKPRKIYTFFNEIYLKYGENQFIGLKIMGSMLTFRSHGIPLSQLPKILGRGIFVLNSLFYSKNAEFYRLLFVTSLETFGYFYEFFMKHIYPKLPLEHREFLEEMHDYKNFLQLLYFHLSRMSVDKIRDEVGILIRRRSRPDRPIELGIIFRDRGIEVRDRISTAHIDLLV
;
A
#
# COMPACT_ATOMS: atom_id res chain seq x y z
N MET A 1 -11.53 -22.00 -21.84
CA MET A 1 -10.85 -23.31 -22.05
C MET A 1 -10.20 -23.47 -23.42
N LYS A 2 -10.88 -23.20 -24.56
CA LYS A 2 -10.30 -23.38 -25.92
C LYS A 2 -9.01 -22.57 -26.17
N LYS A 3 -8.98 -21.29 -25.77
CA LYS A 3 -7.80 -20.41 -25.90
C LYS A 3 -6.56 -20.92 -25.13
N ILE A 4 -6.76 -21.45 -23.92
CA ILE A 4 -5.65 -21.97 -23.08
C ILE A 4 -5.04 -23.22 -23.72
N LYS A 5 -5.85 -24.12 -24.28
CA LYS A 5 -5.34 -25.31 -24.98
C LYS A 5 -4.51 -24.95 -26.22
N ILE A 6 -4.94 -23.94 -26.97
CA ILE A 6 -4.19 -23.41 -28.12
C ILE A 6 -2.85 -22.82 -27.64
N LEU A 7 -2.88 -21.97 -26.60
CA LEU A 7 -1.67 -21.41 -26.02
C LEU A 7 -0.70 -22.48 -25.53
N GLU A 8 -1.19 -23.56 -24.91
CA GLU A 8 -0.35 -24.67 -24.47
C GLU A 8 0.35 -25.35 -25.66
N GLN A 9 -0.37 -25.59 -26.75
CA GLN A 9 0.22 -26.13 -27.98
C GLN A 9 1.27 -25.18 -28.58
N ASP A 10 0.96 -23.89 -28.65
CA ASP A 10 1.89 -22.88 -29.16
C ASP A 10 3.16 -22.76 -28.29
N LEU A 11 3.03 -22.92 -26.97
CA LEU A 11 4.16 -22.92 -26.04
C LEU A 11 5.04 -24.17 -26.18
N LYS A 12 4.47 -25.34 -26.48
CA LYS A 12 5.24 -26.58 -26.74
C LYS A 12 6.21 -26.44 -27.91
N LEU A 13 5.89 -25.60 -28.89
CA LEU A 13 6.78 -25.30 -30.01
C LEU A 13 7.97 -24.41 -29.62
N ARG A 14 7.90 -23.70 -28.49
CA ARG A 14 8.89 -22.68 -28.10
C ARG A 14 9.70 -23.04 -26.85
N LEU A 15 9.09 -23.75 -25.91
CA LEU A 15 9.66 -24.11 -24.62
C LEU A 15 9.76 -25.64 -24.46
N PRO A 16 10.69 -26.16 -23.63
CA PRO A 16 10.74 -27.58 -23.32
C PRO A 16 9.46 -28.06 -22.65
N GLU A 17 9.03 -29.29 -22.96
CA GLU A 17 7.79 -29.88 -22.44
C GLU A 17 7.70 -29.84 -20.91
N ARG A 18 8.80 -30.15 -20.21
CA ARG A 18 8.92 -30.07 -18.74
C ARG A 18 8.61 -28.70 -18.14
N SER A 19 8.68 -27.63 -18.94
CA SER A 19 8.48 -26.24 -18.48
C SER A 19 7.08 -25.70 -18.80
N ILE A 20 6.28 -26.41 -19.60
CA ILE A 20 4.97 -25.95 -20.07
C ILE A 20 3.98 -25.81 -18.91
N GLY A 21 3.92 -26.80 -18.02
CA GLY A 21 3.03 -26.75 -16.86
C GLY A 21 3.30 -25.52 -15.98
N LYS A 22 4.58 -25.23 -15.71
CA LYS A 22 4.99 -24.04 -14.95
C LYS A 22 4.66 -22.74 -15.69
N ALA A 23 4.87 -22.69 -17.00
CA ALA A 23 4.55 -21.52 -17.82
C ALA A 23 3.04 -21.23 -17.85
N ILE A 24 2.20 -22.26 -18.05
CA ILE A 24 0.74 -22.12 -18.02
C ILE A 24 0.26 -21.68 -16.63
N LYS A 25 0.77 -22.31 -15.57
CA LYS A 25 0.48 -21.87 -14.19
C LYS A 25 0.83 -20.40 -14.00
N ALA A 26 1.98 -19.96 -14.49
CA ALA A 26 2.38 -18.55 -14.44
C ALA A 26 1.45 -17.62 -15.19
N ILE A 27 1.11 -17.94 -16.43
CA ILE A 27 0.23 -17.11 -17.24
C ILE A 27 -1.16 -16.97 -16.60
N LEU A 28 -1.72 -18.05 -16.08
CA LEU A 28 -3.03 -18.03 -15.40
C LEU A 28 -2.97 -17.25 -14.08
N THR A 29 -1.92 -17.44 -13.28
CA THR A 29 -1.79 -16.72 -12.01
C THR A 29 -1.57 -15.23 -12.24
N LEU A 30 -0.76 -14.85 -13.23
CA LEU A 30 -0.56 -13.45 -13.62
C LEU A 30 -1.83 -12.85 -14.23
N LYS A 31 -2.67 -13.66 -14.91
CA LYS A 31 -4.01 -13.23 -15.33
C LYS A 31 -4.84 -12.81 -14.13
N ASP A 32 -4.82 -13.57 -13.03
CA ASP A 32 -5.60 -13.19 -11.84
C ASP A 32 -5.16 -11.83 -11.28
N LEU A 33 -3.87 -11.52 -11.33
CA LEU A 33 -3.35 -10.20 -10.94
C LEU A 33 -3.83 -9.06 -11.86
N THR A 34 -4.29 -9.34 -13.08
CA THR A 34 -4.90 -8.32 -13.97
C THR A 34 -6.24 -7.83 -13.45
N PHE A 35 -6.85 -8.51 -12.48
CA PHE A 35 -8.11 -8.10 -11.85
C PHE A 35 -7.91 -7.33 -10.54
N ILE A 36 -6.67 -7.19 -10.06
CA ILE A 36 -6.37 -6.47 -8.81
C ILE A 36 -6.04 -5.02 -9.15
N PRO A 37 -6.89 -4.02 -8.83
CA PRO A 37 -6.68 -2.66 -9.29
C PRO A 37 -5.34 -2.06 -8.90
N LEU A 38 -4.80 -2.44 -7.74
CA LEU A 38 -3.52 -1.95 -7.22
C LEU A 38 -2.29 -2.61 -7.88
N SER A 39 -2.45 -3.72 -8.60
CA SER A 39 -1.36 -4.46 -9.23
C SER A 39 -0.76 -3.66 -10.39
N PRO A 40 0.58 -3.74 -10.61
CA PRO A 40 1.22 -3.11 -11.75
C PRO A 40 0.78 -3.75 -13.07
N ILE A 41 0.25 -4.99 -13.05
CA ILE A 41 -0.25 -5.73 -14.22
C ILE A 41 -1.71 -5.36 -14.55
N TYR A 42 -2.41 -4.66 -13.66
CA TYR A 42 -3.78 -4.21 -13.92
C TYR A 42 -3.82 -3.26 -15.14
N PRO A 43 -4.66 -3.53 -16.17
CA PRO A 43 -4.59 -2.87 -17.48
C PRO A 43 -5.13 -1.42 -17.45
N ARG A 44 -4.34 -0.48 -16.91
CA ARG A 44 -4.68 0.96 -16.84
C ARG A 44 -4.28 1.69 -18.13
N GLY A 45 -4.97 1.40 -19.23
CA GLY A 45 -4.67 2.01 -20.53
C GLY A 45 -3.46 1.41 -21.25
N PHE A 46 -3.00 0.23 -20.82
CA PHE A 46 -1.97 -0.55 -21.52
C PHE A 46 -2.40 -2.01 -21.65
N HIS A 47 -1.78 -2.72 -22.60
CA HIS A 47 -1.97 -4.16 -22.79
C HIS A 47 -0.92 -4.95 -21.98
N PRO A 48 -1.31 -5.73 -20.95
CA PRO A 48 -0.37 -6.47 -20.13
C PRO A 48 0.17 -7.71 -20.86
N ILE A 49 1.50 -7.78 -21.00
CA ILE A 49 2.22 -8.90 -21.61
C ILE A 49 3.14 -9.51 -20.57
N VAL A 50 3.17 -10.84 -20.48
CA VAL A 50 4.23 -11.55 -19.76
C VAL A 50 5.30 -12.03 -20.73
N ARG A 51 6.57 -11.74 -20.42
CA ARG A 51 7.73 -12.32 -21.07
C ARG A 51 8.21 -13.51 -20.25
N ILE A 52 7.87 -14.71 -20.72
CA ILE A 52 8.34 -15.95 -20.13
C ILE A 52 9.78 -16.18 -20.60
N LYS A 53 10.73 -16.21 -19.66
CA LYS A 53 12.15 -16.49 -19.92
C LYS A 53 12.55 -17.87 -19.40
N LYS A 54 13.35 -18.59 -20.17
CA LYS A 54 13.94 -19.88 -19.77
C LYS A 54 15.37 -19.98 -20.28
N ARG A 55 16.29 -20.29 -19.38
CA ARG A 55 17.68 -20.55 -19.76
C ARG A 55 17.83 -21.98 -20.29
N LEU A 56 18.38 -22.12 -21.49
CA LEU A 56 18.67 -23.40 -22.14
C LEU A 56 20.16 -23.44 -22.50
N GLY A 57 20.98 -23.94 -21.57
CA GLY A 57 22.43 -23.85 -21.67
C GLY A 57 22.89 -22.39 -21.57
N GLU A 58 23.51 -21.88 -22.63
CA GLU A 58 24.00 -20.49 -22.72
C GLU A 58 23.00 -19.51 -23.35
N VAL A 59 21.85 -20.00 -23.83
CA VAL A 59 20.84 -19.17 -24.52
C VAL A 59 19.60 -18.99 -23.66
N ASP A 60 19.13 -17.75 -23.52
CA ASP A 60 17.83 -17.44 -22.94
C ASP A 60 16.75 -17.44 -24.02
N LYS A 61 15.83 -18.40 -23.95
CA LYS A 61 14.61 -18.37 -24.77
C LYS A 61 13.57 -17.50 -24.11
N GLU A 62 12.98 -16.62 -24.91
CA GLU A 62 11.93 -15.70 -24.47
C GLU A 62 10.65 -15.89 -25.29
N VAL A 63 9.50 -15.87 -24.62
CA VAL A 63 8.18 -15.91 -25.26
C VAL A 63 7.31 -14.81 -24.67
N LEU A 64 6.77 -13.94 -25.52
CA LEU A 64 5.83 -12.90 -25.13
C LEU A 64 4.40 -13.45 -25.21
N VAL A 65 3.64 -13.35 -24.13
CA VAL A 65 2.26 -13.83 -24.06
C VAL A 65 1.35 -12.71 -23.61
N SER A 66 0.26 -12.48 -24.35
CA SER A 66 -0.81 -11.59 -23.93
C SER A 66 -1.56 -12.19 -22.73
N LEU A 67 -1.67 -11.43 -21.64
CA LEU A 67 -2.51 -11.81 -20.50
C LEU A 67 -4.00 -11.50 -20.73
N MET A 68 -4.37 -10.86 -21.85
CA MET A 68 -5.77 -10.59 -22.18
C MET A 68 -6.31 -11.62 -23.16
N ASP A 69 -5.53 -11.94 -24.19
CA ASP A 69 -5.95 -12.79 -25.29
C ASP A 69 -5.50 -14.24 -25.14
N PHE A 70 -4.56 -14.52 -24.22
CA PHE A 70 -3.89 -15.83 -24.10
C PHE A 70 -3.27 -16.27 -25.43
N SER A 71 -2.58 -15.35 -26.10
CA SER A 71 -1.91 -15.60 -27.38
C SER A 71 -0.42 -15.25 -27.29
N ILE A 72 0.38 -15.92 -28.12
CA ILE A 72 1.80 -15.59 -28.25
C ILE A 72 1.97 -14.39 -29.18
N LEU A 73 2.78 -13.43 -28.75
CA LEU A 73 3.08 -12.20 -29.47
C LEU A 73 4.46 -12.27 -30.15
N ASN A 74 4.58 -11.58 -31.27
CA ASN A 74 5.77 -11.39 -32.07
C ASN A 74 5.90 -9.90 -32.45
N LYS A 75 6.92 -9.53 -33.22
CA LYS A 75 7.16 -8.13 -33.62
C LYS A 75 6.01 -7.50 -34.42
N ASN A 76 5.18 -8.31 -35.08
CA ASN A 76 4.15 -7.85 -36.01
C ASN A 76 2.78 -7.68 -35.35
N ASN A 77 2.51 -8.37 -34.23
CA ASN A 77 1.21 -8.36 -33.55
C ASN A 77 1.26 -7.81 -32.12
N ILE A 78 2.41 -7.28 -31.69
CA ILE A 78 2.54 -6.67 -30.37
C ILE A 78 1.79 -5.32 -30.34
N PRO A 79 0.86 -5.10 -29.39
CA PRO A 79 0.16 -3.82 -29.29
C PRO A 79 1.15 -2.67 -29.02
N PRO A 80 0.97 -1.47 -29.60
CA PRO A 80 1.89 -0.36 -29.39
C PRO A 80 1.84 0.17 -27.95
N TRP A 81 0.69 0.13 -27.29
CA TRP A 81 0.51 0.48 -25.87
C TRP A 81 0.73 -0.73 -24.93
N ASN A 82 1.83 -1.46 -25.08
CA ASN A 82 2.09 -2.62 -24.23
C ASN A 82 2.88 -2.29 -22.96
N ARG A 83 2.77 -3.16 -21.96
CA ARG A 83 3.71 -3.21 -20.84
C ARG A 83 4.12 -4.66 -20.61
N ILE A 84 5.43 -4.90 -20.64
CA ILE A 84 6.01 -6.23 -20.54
C ILE A 84 6.48 -6.48 -19.10
N PHE A 85 6.08 -7.63 -18.56
CA PHE A 85 6.49 -8.12 -17.24
C PHE A 85 7.29 -9.39 -17.40
N ASP A 86 8.51 -9.40 -16.86
CA ASP A 86 9.38 -10.56 -16.96
C ASP A 86 9.01 -11.62 -15.92
N PHE A 87 8.95 -12.88 -16.36
CA PHE A 87 8.80 -14.03 -15.48
C PHE A 87 9.78 -15.13 -15.92
N HIS A 88 10.75 -15.41 -15.06
CA HIS A 88 11.83 -16.34 -15.36
C HIS A 88 11.50 -17.72 -14.78
N LEU A 89 11.34 -18.72 -15.64
CA LEU A 89 10.89 -20.06 -15.27
C LEU A 89 11.88 -20.81 -14.37
N ASP A 90 13.15 -20.43 -14.34
CA ASP A 90 14.15 -21.07 -13.49
C ASP A 90 14.21 -20.49 -12.07
N THR A 91 14.02 -19.19 -11.91
CA THR A 91 14.29 -18.47 -10.65
C THR A 91 13.02 -17.95 -9.98
N ASN A 92 11.92 -17.79 -10.71
CA ASN A 92 10.65 -17.39 -10.15
C ASN A 92 9.76 -18.60 -9.87
N TYR A 93 8.96 -18.49 -8.82
CA TYR A 93 8.10 -19.54 -8.29
C TYR A 93 6.67 -19.02 -8.16
N ILE A 94 5.74 -19.97 -8.23
CA ILE A 94 4.33 -19.74 -7.92
C ILE A 94 3.89 -20.82 -6.96
N GLU A 95 3.65 -20.38 -5.74
CA GLU A 95 3.26 -21.22 -4.63
C GLU A 95 1.83 -20.85 -4.22
N GLU A 96 0.96 -21.86 -4.22
CA GLU A 96 -0.38 -21.75 -3.67
C GLU A 96 -0.35 -22.38 -2.28
N THR A 97 -0.67 -21.59 -1.27
CA THR A 97 -0.54 -21.98 0.13
C THR A 97 -1.67 -21.38 0.97
N SER A 98 -1.66 -21.63 2.27
CA SER A 98 -2.59 -21.06 3.22
C SER A 98 -1.84 -20.47 4.41
N ILE A 99 -2.04 -19.18 4.66
CA ILE A 99 -1.46 -18.49 5.81
C ILE A 99 -2.59 -18.26 6.81
N GLN A 100 -2.53 -18.96 7.95
CA GLN A 100 -3.57 -18.92 8.98
C GLN A 100 -5.00 -19.16 8.47
N GLY A 101 -5.16 -20.07 7.51
CA GLY A 101 -6.44 -20.41 6.89
C GLY A 101 -6.85 -19.50 5.72
N ILE A 102 -6.00 -18.56 5.31
CA ILE A 102 -6.27 -17.63 4.21
C ILE A 102 -5.58 -18.12 2.95
N GLU A 103 -6.36 -18.34 1.89
CA GLU A 103 -5.83 -18.71 0.58
C GLU A 103 -4.81 -17.66 0.13
N THR A 104 -3.59 -18.11 -0.17
CA THR A 104 -2.47 -17.24 -0.48
C THR A 104 -1.75 -17.72 -1.73
N ILE A 105 -1.57 -16.81 -2.68
CA ILE A 105 -0.80 -17.05 -3.90
C ILE A 105 0.47 -16.21 -3.83
N LEU A 106 1.62 -16.89 -3.81
CA LEU A 106 2.93 -16.27 -3.74
C LEU A 106 3.60 -16.31 -5.11
N ILE A 107 3.99 -15.15 -5.66
CA ILE A 107 4.66 -15.05 -6.96
C ILE A 107 5.95 -14.25 -6.80
N GLY A 108 7.09 -14.83 -7.20
CA GLY A 108 8.37 -14.12 -7.20
C GLY A 108 9.57 -15.05 -7.10
N ASP A 109 10.76 -14.48 -6.93
CA ASP A 109 11.95 -15.24 -6.53
C ASP A 109 11.89 -15.65 -5.05
N ARG A 110 12.83 -16.51 -4.64
CA ARG A 110 12.90 -17.05 -3.29
C ARG A 110 13.04 -15.97 -2.21
N GLU A 111 13.76 -14.90 -2.47
CA GLU A 111 13.94 -13.83 -1.49
C GLU A 111 12.69 -12.98 -1.33
N ALA A 112 12.05 -12.64 -2.46
CA ALA A 112 10.81 -11.88 -2.49
C ALA A 112 9.70 -12.62 -1.74
N ILE A 113 9.56 -13.93 -1.99
CA ILE A 113 8.62 -14.79 -1.27
C ILE A 113 8.94 -14.81 0.23
N ARG A 114 10.20 -15.02 0.62
CA ARG A 114 10.61 -15.03 2.03
C ARG A 114 10.28 -13.71 2.73
N ARG A 115 10.56 -12.57 2.09
CA ARG A 115 10.23 -11.23 2.63
C ARG A 115 8.72 -11.05 2.79
N ALA A 116 7.95 -11.48 1.79
CA ALA A 116 6.49 -11.39 1.86
C ALA A 116 5.91 -12.26 2.99
N LEU A 117 6.38 -13.51 3.11
CA LEU A 117 6.00 -14.40 4.21
C LEU A 117 6.32 -13.81 5.57
N TYR A 118 7.56 -13.33 5.77
CA TYR A 118 7.94 -12.67 7.02
C TYR A 118 7.01 -11.50 7.37
N LEU A 119 6.68 -10.65 6.40
CA LEU A 119 5.75 -9.55 6.64
C LEU A 119 4.34 -10.04 6.99
N LEU A 120 3.84 -11.04 6.26
CA LEU A 120 2.50 -11.61 6.47
C LEU A 120 2.39 -12.32 7.83
N ASP A 121 3.40 -13.07 8.24
CA ASP A 121 3.43 -13.78 9.52
C ASP A 121 3.40 -12.82 10.72
N ASN A 122 3.97 -11.63 10.58
CA ASN A 122 3.89 -10.57 11.60
C ASN A 122 2.58 -9.77 11.51
N LEU A 123 2.07 -9.53 10.29
CA LEU A 123 0.92 -8.67 10.06
C LEU A 123 -0.42 -9.39 10.34
N ILE A 124 -0.66 -10.56 9.75
CA ILE A 124 -1.94 -11.28 9.79
C ILE A 124 -2.43 -11.62 11.22
N PRO A 125 -1.58 -11.96 12.21
CA PRO A 125 -2.07 -12.15 13.58
C PRO A 125 -2.59 -10.87 14.24
N THR A 126 -2.20 -9.70 13.75
CA THR A 126 -2.43 -8.41 14.44
C THR A 126 -3.53 -7.56 13.81
N ILE A 127 -4.06 -7.99 12.65
CA ILE A 127 -5.21 -7.35 11.99
C ILE A 127 -6.52 -7.82 12.62
N LEU A 128 -7.51 -6.92 12.66
CA LEU A 128 -8.83 -7.19 13.26
C LEU A 128 -9.73 -7.98 12.33
N ARG A 129 -9.69 -7.66 11.03
CA ARG A 129 -10.45 -8.38 10.00
C ARG A 129 -9.46 -9.12 9.11
N LYS A 130 -9.63 -10.43 8.95
CA LYS A 130 -8.80 -11.23 8.04
C LYS A 130 -9.18 -10.97 6.58
N PRO A 131 -8.21 -10.87 5.64
CA PRO A 131 -8.51 -10.85 4.22
C PRO A 131 -9.07 -12.20 3.78
N ARG A 132 -9.88 -12.18 2.72
CA ARG A 132 -10.43 -13.38 2.07
C ARG A 132 -9.36 -14.14 1.28
N LYS A 133 -8.44 -13.40 0.66
CA LYS A 133 -7.37 -13.94 -0.17
C LYS A 133 -6.17 -13.01 -0.17
N ILE A 134 -4.97 -13.58 -0.26
CA ILE A 134 -3.72 -12.84 -0.34
C ILE A 134 -3.03 -13.17 -1.66
N TYR A 135 -2.53 -12.15 -2.32
CA TYR A 135 -1.71 -12.29 -3.51
C TYR A 135 -0.38 -11.59 -3.29
N THR A 136 0.70 -12.16 -3.79
CA THR A 136 1.97 -11.44 -3.90
C THR A 136 2.43 -11.38 -5.34
N PHE A 137 3.14 -10.33 -5.66
CA PHE A 137 3.82 -10.16 -6.93
C PHE A 137 5.18 -9.52 -6.67
N PHE A 138 6.20 -10.35 -6.58
CA PHE A 138 7.54 -9.98 -6.15
C PHE A 138 7.53 -9.28 -4.79
N ASN A 139 7.80 -7.98 -4.77
CA ASN A 139 7.87 -7.17 -3.57
C ASN A 139 6.53 -6.47 -3.22
N GLU A 140 5.45 -6.83 -3.91
CA GLU A 140 4.11 -6.29 -3.69
C GLU A 140 3.20 -7.36 -3.08
N ILE A 141 2.39 -6.97 -2.11
CA ILE A 141 1.42 -7.81 -1.40
C ILE A 141 0.05 -7.15 -1.54
N TYR A 142 -0.96 -7.93 -1.91
CA TYR A 142 -2.34 -7.48 -2.04
C TYR A 142 -3.24 -8.32 -1.14
N LEU A 143 -3.90 -7.65 -0.20
CA LEU A 143 -4.87 -8.23 0.71
C LEU A 143 -6.28 -7.93 0.19
N LYS A 144 -7.04 -8.97 -0.18
CA LYS A 144 -8.40 -8.85 -0.71
C LYS A 144 -9.43 -8.99 0.42
N TYR A 145 -10.31 -8.02 0.59
CA TYR A 145 -11.37 -8.03 1.62
C TYR A 145 -12.79 -8.22 1.05
N GLY A 146 -13.00 -7.83 -0.21
CA GLY A 146 -14.25 -7.90 -0.94
C GLY A 146 -13.98 -7.98 -2.45
N GLU A 147 -14.98 -7.74 -3.29
CA GLU A 147 -14.80 -7.81 -4.75
C GLU A 147 -13.84 -6.72 -5.27
N ASN A 148 -14.06 -5.46 -4.86
CA ASN A 148 -13.23 -4.31 -5.22
C ASN A 148 -12.53 -3.66 -4.01
N GLN A 149 -12.35 -4.40 -2.92
CA GLN A 149 -11.74 -3.89 -1.68
C GLN A 149 -10.36 -4.52 -1.48
N PHE A 150 -9.32 -3.71 -1.67
CA PHE A 150 -7.93 -4.15 -1.60
C PHE A 150 -7.07 -3.22 -0.75
N ILE A 151 -6.12 -3.83 -0.03
CA ILE A 151 -4.98 -3.14 0.56
C ILE A 151 -3.72 -3.65 -0.14
N GLY A 152 -2.91 -2.73 -0.64
CA GLY A 152 -1.64 -3.00 -1.30
C GLY A 152 -0.48 -2.52 -0.45
N LEU A 153 0.52 -3.39 -0.29
CA LEU A 153 1.78 -3.10 0.39
C LEU A 153 2.92 -3.35 -0.59
N LYS A 154 3.75 -2.37 -0.86
CA LYS A 154 4.94 -2.52 -1.70
C LYS A 154 6.19 -2.25 -0.87
N ILE A 155 7.11 -3.21 -0.88
CA ILE A 155 8.34 -3.19 -0.09
C ILE A 155 9.51 -2.76 -0.99
N MET A 156 10.17 -1.66 -0.66
CA MET A 156 11.35 -1.17 -1.38
C MET A 156 12.48 -0.90 -0.37
N GLY A 157 13.30 -1.91 -0.10
CA GLY A 157 14.29 -1.84 0.98
C GLY A 157 13.61 -1.60 2.33
N SER A 158 13.97 -0.52 3.02
CA SER A 158 13.36 -0.09 4.29
C SER A 158 12.12 0.80 4.13
N MET A 159 11.68 1.05 2.88
CA MET A 159 10.50 1.84 2.57
C MET A 159 9.27 0.96 2.32
N LEU A 160 8.15 1.32 2.96
CA LEU A 160 6.83 0.76 2.71
C LEU A 160 5.96 1.75 1.91
N THR A 161 5.40 1.30 0.80
CA THR A 161 4.31 2.02 0.13
C THR A 161 3.00 1.33 0.45
N PHE A 162 2.12 2.02 1.16
CA PHE A 162 0.76 1.59 1.45
C PHE A 162 -0.21 2.20 0.44
N ARG A 163 -1.14 1.40 -0.07
CA ARG A 163 -2.26 1.87 -0.89
C ARG A 163 -3.53 1.14 -0.54
N SER A 164 -4.65 1.83 -0.62
CA SER A 164 -5.98 1.27 -0.48
C SER A 164 -6.81 1.49 -1.75
N HIS A 165 -7.70 0.55 -2.06
CA HIS A 165 -8.65 0.67 -3.16
C HIS A 165 -10.02 0.16 -2.72
N GLY A 166 -11.05 0.97 -2.93
CA GLY A 166 -12.43 0.65 -2.56
C GLY A 166 -12.68 0.57 -1.04
N ILE A 167 -11.75 1.08 -0.22
CA ILE A 167 -11.86 1.11 1.24
C ILE A 167 -11.71 2.56 1.71
N PRO A 168 -12.73 3.16 2.34
CA PRO A 168 -12.64 4.48 2.95
C PRO A 168 -11.57 4.52 4.05
N LEU A 169 -10.96 5.68 4.24
CA LEU A 169 -9.91 5.87 5.25
C LEU A 169 -10.43 5.59 6.67
N SER A 170 -11.68 5.93 6.95
CA SER A 170 -12.37 5.65 8.22
C SER A 170 -12.52 4.16 8.54
N GLN A 171 -12.43 3.28 7.54
CA GLN A 171 -12.57 1.83 7.71
C GLN A 171 -11.22 1.12 7.88
N LEU A 172 -10.13 1.72 7.42
CA LEU A 172 -8.80 1.09 7.45
C LEU A 172 -8.31 0.75 8.87
N PRO A 173 -8.46 1.61 9.90
CA PRO A 173 -8.14 1.25 11.28
C PRO A 173 -8.92 0.04 11.79
N LYS A 174 -10.21 -0.05 11.44
CA LYS A 174 -11.09 -1.16 11.84
C LYS A 174 -10.73 -2.49 11.16
N ILE A 175 -10.04 -2.43 10.03
CA ILE A 175 -9.56 -3.61 9.32
C ILE A 175 -8.19 -4.03 9.86
N LEU A 176 -7.24 -3.09 9.89
CA LEU A 176 -5.84 -3.39 10.16
C LEU A 176 -5.50 -3.40 11.66
N GLY A 177 -6.27 -2.69 12.50
CA GLY A 177 -6.05 -2.60 13.94
C GLY A 177 -4.58 -2.38 14.32
N ARG A 178 -4.06 -3.26 15.20
CA ARG A 178 -2.66 -3.20 15.65
C ARG A 178 -1.63 -3.46 14.55
N GLY A 179 -2.04 -4.07 13.44
CA GLY A 179 -1.20 -4.26 12.27
C GLY A 179 -0.64 -2.95 11.70
N ILE A 180 -1.30 -1.81 11.92
CA ILE A 180 -0.78 -0.49 11.52
C ILE A 180 0.51 -0.16 12.28
N PHE A 181 0.56 -0.44 13.59
CA PHE A 181 1.74 -0.20 14.40
C PHE A 181 2.88 -1.17 14.08
N VAL A 182 2.55 -2.43 13.73
CA VAL A 182 3.53 -3.40 13.21
C VAL A 182 4.15 -2.92 11.90
N LEU A 183 3.35 -2.44 10.96
CA LEU A 183 3.86 -1.84 9.73
C LEU A 183 4.69 -0.58 10.01
N ASN A 184 4.30 0.21 11.01
CA ASN A 184 5.06 1.39 11.39
C ASN A 184 6.43 1.05 12.00
N SER A 185 6.54 -0.05 12.75
CA SER A 185 7.80 -0.45 13.41
C SER A 185 8.76 -1.18 12.46
N LEU A 186 8.24 -2.02 11.55
CA LEU A 186 9.06 -2.82 10.64
C LEU A 186 9.77 -1.99 9.56
N PHE A 187 9.23 -0.83 9.20
CA PHE A 187 9.75 0.01 8.13
C PHE A 187 10.22 1.35 8.68
N TYR A 188 11.30 1.89 8.13
CA TYR A 188 11.78 3.21 8.53
C TYR A 188 10.95 4.32 7.87
N SER A 189 10.81 4.24 6.54
CA SER A 189 10.14 5.24 5.71
C SER A 189 8.82 4.72 5.16
N LYS A 190 7.81 5.60 5.04
CA LYS A 190 6.52 5.27 4.44
C LYS A 190 6.06 6.35 3.46
N ASN A 191 5.03 6.06 2.66
CA ASN A 191 4.41 7.06 1.79
C ASN A 191 3.37 7.92 2.54
N ALA A 192 2.95 9.03 1.93
CA ALA A 192 1.97 9.96 2.52
C ALA A 192 0.66 9.26 2.96
N GLU A 193 0.16 8.32 2.16
CA GLU A 193 -1.08 7.58 2.47
C GLU A 193 -0.97 6.77 3.77
N PHE A 194 0.21 6.20 4.08
CA PHE A 194 0.42 5.51 5.34
C PHE A 194 0.47 6.47 6.53
N TYR A 195 1.14 7.63 6.40
CA TYR A 195 1.16 8.61 7.49
C TYR A 195 -0.22 9.19 7.78
N ARG A 196 -1.04 9.36 6.74
CA ARG A 196 -2.45 9.72 6.89
C ARG A 196 -3.24 8.63 7.62
N LEU A 197 -3.05 7.36 7.26
CA LEU A 197 -3.63 6.24 8.00
C LEU A 197 -3.19 6.24 9.46
N LEU A 198 -1.90 6.41 9.73
CA LEU A 198 -1.33 6.46 11.08
C LEU A 198 -1.93 7.60 11.91
N PHE A 199 -2.14 8.78 11.30
CA PHE A 199 -2.84 9.89 11.93
C PHE A 199 -4.28 9.54 12.27
N VAL A 200 -5.05 8.97 11.33
CA VAL A 200 -6.44 8.59 11.60
C VAL A 200 -6.55 7.52 12.69
N THR A 201 -5.62 6.56 12.71
CA THR A 201 -5.54 5.56 13.80
C THR A 201 -5.17 6.20 15.14
N SER A 202 -4.36 7.25 15.14
CA SER A 202 -4.01 7.95 16.39
C SER A 202 -5.22 8.65 17.02
N LEU A 203 -6.25 8.99 16.24
CA LEU A 203 -7.49 9.60 16.73
C LEU A 203 -8.46 8.62 17.42
N GLU A 204 -8.15 7.32 17.50
CA GLU A 204 -9.01 6.33 18.20
C GLU A 204 -9.00 6.50 19.72
N THR A 205 -7.85 6.90 20.29
CA THR A 205 -7.70 7.14 21.73
C THR A 205 -6.78 8.34 21.98
N PHE A 206 -6.99 9.05 23.09
CA PHE A 206 -6.11 10.16 23.46
C PHE A 206 -4.64 9.71 23.63
N GLY A 207 -4.40 8.50 24.14
CA GLY A 207 -3.04 7.97 24.30
C GLY A 207 -2.30 7.83 22.97
N TYR A 208 -2.94 7.23 21.96
CA TYR A 208 -2.33 7.10 20.63
C TYR A 208 -2.13 8.46 19.95
N PHE A 209 -3.09 9.38 20.12
CA PHE A 209 -2.96 10.73 19.62
C PHE A 209 -1.78 11.46 20.26
N TYR A 210 -1.65 11.37 21.58
CA TYR A 210 -0.56 11.98 22.33
C TYR A 210 0.81 11.47 21.86
N GLU A 211 0.98 10.14 21.75
CA GLU A 211 2.22 9.54 21.24
C GLU A 211 2.52 10.00 19.81
N PHE A 212 1.51 10.00 18.94
CA PHE A 212 1.64 10.48 17.57
C PHE A 212 2.08 11.94 17.55
N PHE A 213 1.44 12.79 18.34
CA PHE A 213 1.72 14.23 18.41
C PHE A 213 3.15 14.47 18.88
N MET A 214 3.56 13.86 19.99
CA MET A 214 4.91 14.03 20.56
C MET A 214 6.00 13.48 19.64
N LYS A 215 5.73 12.41 18.89
CA LYS A 215 6.71 11.80 17.99
C LYS A 215 6.81 12.52 16.64
N HIS A 216 5.69 12.98 16.08
CA HIS A 216 5.62 13.41 14.69
C HIS A 216 5.34 14.90 14.50
N ILE A 217 4.68 15.54 15.46
CA ILE A 217 4.23 16.94 15.37
C ILE A 217 5.12 17.85 16.22
N TYR A 218 5.19 17.60 17.53
CA TYR A 218 5.89 18.46 18.49
C TYR A 218 7.34 18.81 18.10
N PRO A 219 8.19 17.86 17.66
CA PRO A 219 9.59 18.16 17.30
C PRO A 219 9.73 19.05 16.05
N LYS A 220 8.65 19.25 15.30
CA LYS A 220 8.62 19.99 14.04
C LYS A 220 7.77 21.26 14.13
N LEU A 221 7.25 21.57 15.33
CA LEU A 221 6.48 22.79 15.52
C LEU A 221 7.35 24.02 15.23
N PRO A 222 6.80 25.02 14.51
CA PRO A 222 7.38 26.36 14.45
C PRO A 222 7.61 26.93 15.85
N LEU A 223 8.62 27.81 15.99
CA LEU A 223 9.00 28.37 17.29
C LEU A 223 7.82 29.04 18.01
N GLU A 224 7.06 29.90 17.32
CA GLU A 224 5.88 30.60 17.87
C GLU A 224 4.83 29.62 18.42
N HIS A 225 4.64 28.46 17.78
CA HIS A 225 3.69 27.45 18.25
C HIS A 225 4.21 26.69 19.46
N ARG A 226 5.53 26.46 19.49
CA ARG A 226 6.18 25.77 20.60
C ARG A 226 6.16 26.64 21.85
N GLU A 227 6.51 27.92 21.72
CA GLU A 227 6.40 28.92 22.78
C GLU A 227 4.95 29.00 23.30
N PHE A 228 3.97 29.08 22.39
CA PHE A 228 2.56 29.04 22.77
C PHE A 228 2.19 27.79 23.60
N LEU A 229 2.65 26.59 23.22
CA LEU A 229 2.39 25.37 23.99
C LEU A 229 3.10 25.34 25.35
N GLU A 230 4.30 25.93 25.44
CA GLU A 230 5.08 26.02 26.68
C GLU A 230 4.48 27.07 27.65
N GLU A 231 3.88 28.15 27.13
CA GLU A 231 3.13 29.15 27.90
C GLU A 231 1.82 28.59 28.46
N MET A 232 1.25 27.55 27.85
CA MET A 232 0.09 26.87 28.40
C MET A 232 0.49 26.09 29.65
N HIS A 233 0.11 26.62 30.82
CA HIS A 233 0.30 25.96 32.14
C HIS A 233 -0.19 24.50 32.19
N ASP A 234 -1.12 24.10 31.29
CA ASP A 234 -1.52 22.71 31.10
C ASP A 234 -1.61 22.33 29.60
N TYR A 235 -0.45 22.08 28.97
CA TYR A 235 -0.37 21.62 27.58
C TYR A 235 -1.15 20.30 27.36
N LYS A 236 -1.31 19.46 28.39
CA LYS A 236 -2.05 18.21 28.29
C LYS A 236 -3.54 18.47 28.07
N ASN A 237 -4.12 19.45 28.77
CA ASN A 237 -5.50 19.87 28.53
C ASN A 237 -5.69 20.44 27.12
N PHE A 238 -4.72 21.20 26.61
CA PHE A 238 -4.75 21.66 25.21
C PHE A 238 -4.75 20.48 24.23
N LEU A 239 -3.87 19.49 24.42
CA LEU A 239 -3.83 18.31 23.56
C LEU A 239 -5.12 17.49 23.67
N GLN A 240 -5.75 17.42 24.84
CA GLN A 240 -7.06 16.78 25.00
C GLN A 240 -8.15 17.50 24.23
N LEU A 241 -8.18 18.83 24.29
CA LEU A 241 -9.11 19.64 23.50
C LEU A 241 -8.87 19.44 22.00
N LEU A 242 -7.62 19.52 21.56
CA LEU A 242 -7.22 19.29 20.17
C LEU A 242 -7.66 17.90 19.69
N TYR A 243 -7.40 16.85 20.47
CA TYR A 243 -7.85 15.49 20.22
C TYR A 243 -9.37 15.40 20.09
N PHE A 244 -10.11 16.04 21.02
CA PHE A 244 -11.57 15.99 21.04
C PHE A 244 -12.18 16.58 19.77
N HIS A 245 -11.61 17.67 19.25
CA HIS A 245 -12.06 18.24 17.98
C HIS A 245 -11.61 17.40 16.78
N LEU A 246 -10.36 16.92 16.74
CA LEU A 246 -9.84 16.10 15.64
C LEU A 246 -10.57 14.77 15.49
N SER A 247 -10.87 14.10 16.60
CA SER A 247 -11.58 12.81 16.61
C SER A 247 -13.02 12.89 16.09
N ARG A 248 -13.61 14.08 16.06
CA ARG A 248 -14.96 14.34 15.52
C ARG A 248 -14.96 14.73 14.05
N MET A 249 -13.79 14.96 13.46
CA MET A 249 -13.67 15.35 12.07
C MET A 249 -14.06 14.19 11.14
N SER A 250 -14.61 14.53 9.97
CA SER A 250 -14.84 13.56 8.91
C SER A 250 -13.50 13.13 8.28
N VAL A 251 -12.93 12.04 8.80
CA VAL A 251 -11.58 11.58 8.41
C VAL A 251 -11.48 11.23 6.93
N ASP A 252 -12.57 10.80 6.28
CA ASP A 252 -12.58 10.48 4.84
C ASP A 252 -12.36 11.71 3.94
N LYS A 253 -12.49 12.93 4.47
CA LYS A 253 -12.19 14.18 3.75
C LYS A 253 -10.72 14.60 3.86
N ILE A 254 -9.94 13.98 4.74
CA ILE A 254 -8.52 14.29 4.91
C ILE A 254 -7.79 13.91 3.62
N ARG A 255 -7.17 14.89 2.97
CA ARG A 255 -6.32 14.67 1.79
C ARG A 255 -4.87 14.55 2.21
N ASP A 256 -4.08 15.59 1.94
CA ASP A 256 -2.64 15.61 2.22
C ASP A 256 -2.30 16.56 3.37
N GLU A 257 -3.27 17.33 3.87
CA GLU A 257 -3.11 18.30 4.95
C GLU A 257 -4.28 18.23 5.93
N VAL A 258 -4.00 18.40 7.22
CA VAL A 258 -4.96 18.75 8.26
C VAL A 258 -4.59 20.12 8.80
N GLY A 259 -5.42 21.11 8.50
CA GLY A 259 -5.25 22.48 8.95
C GLY A 259 -6.05 22.77 10.23
N ILE A 260 -5.39 23.34 11.23
CA ILE A 260 -5.96 23.61 12.56
C ILE A 260 -5.77 25.09 12.85
N LEU A 261 -6.88 25.79 13.08
CA LEU A 261 -6.88 27.20 13.47
C LEU A 261 -7.09 27.29 14.97
N ILE A 262 -6.22 28.02 15.67
CA ILE A 262 -6.28 28.20 17.13
C ILE A 262 -6.42 29.69 17.42
N ARG A 263 -7.61 30.10 17.85
CA ARG A 263 -7.92 31.47 18.29
C ARG A 263 -7.66 31.60 19.79
N ARG A 264 -6.83 32.55 20.16
CA ARG A 264 -6.56 32.88 21.57
C ARG A 264 -7.62 33.85 22.07
N ARG A 265 -8.22 33.62 23.24
CA ARG A 265 -9.18 34.57 23.85
C ARG A 265 -8.61 35.97 24.03
N SER A 266 -7.32 36.07 24.34
CA SER A 266 -6.62 37.34 24.56
C SER A 266 -6.29 38.10 23.26
N ARG A 267 -6.21 37.40 22.12
CA ARG A 267 -5.90 37.96 20.79
C ARG A 267 -6.61 37.16 19.69
N PRO A 268 -7.95 37.28 19.55
CA PRO A 268 -8.73 36.50 18.61
C PRO A 268 -8.51 36.92 17.14
N ASP A 269 -7.97 38.12 16.93
CA ASP A 269 -7.58 38.74 15.67
C ASP A 269 -6.27 38.18 15.09
N ARG A 270 -5.44 37.53 15.91
CA ARG A 270 -4.20 36.87 15.48
C ARG A 270 -4.19 35.39 15.86
N PRO A 271 -4.93 34.55 15.11
CA PRO A 271 -4.96 33.10 15.33
C PRO A 271 -3.62 32.45 14.97
N ILE A 272 -3.36 31.32 15.61
CA ILE A 272 -2.24 30.42 15.30
C ILE A 272 -2.74 29.37 14.31
N GLU A 273 -2.03 29.19 13.20
CA GLU A 273 -2.38 28.24 12.14
C GLU A 273 -1.41 27.07 12.14
N LEU A 274 -1.90 25.86 12.44
CA LEU A 274 -1.09 24.64 12.45
C LEU A 274 -1.50 23.72 11.29
N GLY A 275 -0.63 23.60 10.29
CA GLY A 275 -0.80 22.68 9.17
C GLY A 275 -0.02 21.39 9.37
N ILE A 276 -0.70 20.25 9.44
CA ILE A 276 -0.08 18.91 9.46
C ILE A 276 -0.13 18.34 8.05
N ILE A 277 1.01 18.24 7.38
CA ILE A 277 1.09 17.80 5.97
C ILE A 277 1.70 16.41 5.89
N PHE A 278 1.00 15.48 5.23
CA PHE A 278 1.47 14.13 4.98
C PHE A 278 2.32 14.09 3.71
N ARG A 279 3.59 13.71 3.84
CA ARG A 279 4.54 13.61 2.72
C ARG A 279 5.04 12.18 2.59
N ASP A 280 5.64 11.88 1.45
CA ASP A 280 6.50 10.70 1.38
C ASP A 280 7.68 10.90 2.35
N ARG A 281 8.00 9.84 3.09
CA ARG A 281 9.07 9.77 4.10
C ARG A 281 8.83 10.58 5.38
N GLY A 282 7.68 11.23 5.57
CA GLY A 282 7.39 11.84 6.86
C GLY A 282 6.15 12.73 6.92
N ILE A 283 6.02 13.38 8.07
CA ILE A 283 5.03 14.44 8.33
C ILE A 283 5.78 15.77 8.40
N GLU A 284 5.23 16.79 7.77
CA GLU A 284 5.71 18.17 7.82
C GLU A 284 4.71 19.01 8.62
N VAL A 285 5.20 19.99 9.38
CA VAL A 285 4.36 20.88 10.19
C VAL A 285 4.65 22.32 9.78
N ARG A 286 3.60 23.10 9.51
CA ARG A 286 3.70 24.50 9.07
C ARG A 286 2.88 25.45 9.94
N ASP A 287 3.26 26.72 9.87
CA ASP A 287 2.65 27.89 10.51
C ASP A 287 1.53 28.55 9.70
N ARG A 288 1.17 27.93 8.56
CA ARG A 288 0.10 28.39 7.68
C ARG A 288 -0.69 27.20 7.16
N ILE A 289 -2.00 27.38 7.04
CA ILE A 289 -2.91 26.34 6.55
C ILE A 289 -3.51 26.73 5.19
N SER A 290 -3.65 25.75 4.31
CA SER A 290 -4.40 25.97 3.05
C SER A 290 -5.91 25.96 3.27
N THR A 291 -6.38 25.16 4.23
CA THR A 291 -7.80 25.03 4.59
C THR A 291 -7.92 24.67 6.07
N ALA A 292 -8.71 25.46 6.80
CA ALA A 292 -9.06 25.14 8.18
C ALA A 292 -10.05 23.97 8.20
N HIS A 293 -9.64 22.88 8.83
CA HIS A 293 -10.49 21.73 9.08
C HIS A 293 -11.12 21.81 10.47
N ILE A 294 -10.45 22.52 11.40
CA ILE A 294 -10.86 22.72 12.78
C ILE A 294 -10.55 24.16 13.19
N ASP A 295 -11.47 24.78 13.91
CA ASP A 295 -11.28 26.07 14.59
C ASP A 295 -11.45 25.84 16.10
N LEU A 296 -10.43 26.21 16.87
CA LEU A 296 -10.35 26.06 18.32
C LEU A 296 -10.32 27.44 18.96
N LEU A 297 -11.19 27.66 19.94
CA LEU A 297 -11.06 28.81 20.85
C LEU A 297 -10.42 28.33 22.15
N VAL A 298 -9.23 28.86 22.44
CA VAL A 298 -8.44 28.54 23.63
C VAL A 298 -8.31 29.79 24.49
#